data_AF-A0A1E4B407-F1
#
_entry.id   AF-A0A1E4B407-F1
#
_cell.length_a   1.000
_cell.length_b   1.000
_cell.length_c   1.000
_cell.angle_alpha   90.00
_cell.angle_beta   90.00
_cell.angle_gamma   90.00
#
_symmetry.space_group_name_H-M   'P 1'
#
loop_
_entity.id
_entity.type
_entity.pdbx_description
1 polymer ?
#
loop_
_entity_poly.entity_id
_entity_poly.type
_entity_poly.pdbx_seq_one_letter_code
_entity_poly.pdbx_strand_id
1 'polypeptide(L)'
;MSDDDAVRRVLAERGCPEDVVRGGLAALVQKWEAIVRSVEDGYPFGLDDLLNDMDIRDAIAAAAAVAPAAEATRVRAELAPLDARLRHASVVTGCLWGEDVEDDDGLDPGREWWYYLRPARLSEELADELAAWGLLDDGEATE
;
A
#
# COMPACT_ATOMS: atom_id res chain seq x y z
N MET A 1 28.45 2.61 -9.24
CA MET A 1 27.18 3.00 -8.61
C MET A 1 26.85 1.91 -7.63
N SER A 2 26.62 2.26 -6.36
CA SER A 2 26.26 1.27 -5.35
C SER A 2 24.80 0.87 -5.53
N ASP A 3 24.42 -0.33 -5.12
CA ASP A 3 23.02 -0.77 -5.10
C ASP A 3 22.17 0.12 -4.16
N ASP A 4 22.77 0.64 -3.08
CA ASP A 4 22.19 1.69 -2.22
C ASP A 4 21.79 2.94 -3.03
N ASP A 5 22.60 3.33 -4.02
CA ASP A 5 22.32 4.49 -4.87
C ASP A 5 21.14 4.20 -5.81
N ALA A 6 20.96 2.95 -6.22
CA ALA A 6 19.85 2.53 -7.06
C ALA A 6 18.51 2.62 -6.32
N VAL A 7 18.46 2.17 -5.07
CA VAL A 7 17.28 2.30 -4.19
C VAL A 7 16.92 3.78 -4.02
N ARG A 8 17.88 4.62 -3.63
CA ARG A 8 17.61 6.06 -3.44
C ARG A 8 17.12 6.75 -4.70
N ARG A 9 17.69 6.39 -5.86
CA ARG A 9 17.26 6.95 -7.15
C ARG A 9 15.81 6.56 -7.47
N VAL A 10 15.44 5.29 -7.32
CA VAL A 10 14.05 4.85 -7.57
C VAL A 10 13.07 5.59 -6.68
N LEU A 11 13.39 5.79 -5.40
CA LEU A 11 12.55 6.54 -4.48
C LEU A 11 12.44 8.03 -4.87
N ALA A 12 13.54 8.65 -5.31
CA ALA A 12 13.53 10.03 -5.76
C ALA A 12 12.75 10.22 -7.07
N GLU A 13 12.90 9.30 -8.04
CA GLU A 13 12.16 9.31 -9.31
C GLU A 13 10.65 9.16 -9.10
N ARG A 14 10.25 8.43 -8.05
CA ARG A 14 8.86 8.29 -7.60
C ARG A 14 8.35 9.47 -6.77
N GLY A 15 9.15 10.51 -6.58
CA GLY A 15 8.74 11.71 -5.84
C GLY A 15 8.65 11.51 -4.33
N CYS A 16 9.26 10.46 -3.76
CA CYS A 16 9.26 10.25 -2.31
C CYS A 16 9.96 11.43 -1.58
N PRO A 17 9.48 11.79 -0.37
CA PRO A 17 10.13 12.80 0.47
C PRO A 17 11.62 12.53 0.75
N GLU A 18 12.42 13.59 0.94
CA GLU A 18 13.88 13.48 1.10
C GLU A 18 14.29 12.59 2.30
N ASP A 19 13.52 12.61 3.38
CA ASP A 19 13.74 11.75 4.54
C ASP A 19 13.50 10.26 4.22
N VAL A 20 12.50 9.96 3.37
CA VAL A 20 12.25 8.61 2.84
C VAL A 20 13.38 8.18 1.90
N VAL A 21 13.77 9.05 0.96
CA VAL A 21 14.88 8.76 0.03
C VAL A 21 16.16 8.47 0.80
N ARG A 22 16.49 9.28 1.80
CA ARG A 22 17.68 9.09 2.63
C ARG A 22 17.61 7.82 3.48
N GLY A 23 16.43 7.51 4.03
CA GLY A 23 16.19 6.36 4.88
C GLY A 23 16.02 5.02 4.12
N GLY A 24 15.78 5.07 2.82
CA GLY A 24 15.68 3.89 1.95
C GLY A 24 14.57 2.92 2.36
N LEU A 25 14.78 1.64 2.09
CA LEU A 25 13.80 0.57 2.39
C LEU A 25 13.46 0.48 3.88
N ALA A 26 14.41 0.72 4.78
CA ALA A 26 14.17 0.66 6.22
C ALA A 26 13.16 1.72 6.68
N ALA A 27 13.24 2.94 6.15
CA ALA A 27 12.29 4.00 6.48
C ALA A 27 10.88 3.71 5.91
N LEU A 28 10.81 3.13 4.71
CA LEU A 28 9.53 2.72 4.14
C LEU A 28 8.86 1.59 4.94
N VAL A 29 9.61 0.57 5.38
CA VAL A 29 9.07 -0.52 6.21
C VAL A 29 8.51 0.02 7.53
N GLN A 30 9.18 0.99 8.16
CA GLN A 30 8.67 1.64 9.36
C GLN A 30 7.37 2.42 9.11
N LYS A 31 7.28 3.13 7.98
CA LYS A 31 6.04 3.82 7.58
C LYS A 31 4.92 2.80 7.32
N TRP A 32 5.22 1.71 6.62
CA TRP A 32 4.27 0.64 6.37
C TRP A 32 3.74 0.02 7.66
N GLU A 33 4.61 -0.22 8.64
CA GLU A 33 4.16 -0.71 9.94
C GLU A 33 3.18 0.26 10.64
N ALA A 34 3.43 1.57 10.55
CA ALA A 34 2.53 2.57 11.11
C ALA A 34 1.16 2.59 10.40
N ILE A 35 1.16 2.46 9.08
CA ILE A 35 -0.06 2.37 8.26
C ILE A 35 -0.87 1.13 8.66
N VAL A 36 -0.24 -0.04 8.75
CA VAL A 36 -0.91 -1.29 9.15
C VAL A 36 -1.56 -1.14 10.53
N ARG A 37 -0.89 -0.50 11.49
CA ARG A 37 -1.47 -0.21 12.82
C ARG A 37 -2.69 0.72 12.71
N SER A 38 -2.60 1.77 11.89
CA SER A 38 -3.73 2.68 11.64
C SER A 38 -4.96 1.95 11.09
N VAL A 39 -4.75 1.03 10.14
CA VAL A 39 -5.82 0.19 9.57
C VAL A 39 -6.41 -0.77 10.62
N GLU A 40 -5.57 -1.41 11.44
CA GLU A 40 -6.02 -2.30 12.53
C GLU A 40 -6.86 -1.58 13.61
N ASP A 41 -6.49 -0.33 13.93
CA ASP A 41 -7.16 0.49 14.95
C ASP A 41 -8.48 1.11 14.44
N GLY A 42 -8.70 1.11 13.13
CA GLY A 42 -9.81 1.80 12.47
C GLY A 42 -9.28 3.02 11.72
N TYR A 43 -9.22 2.91 10.39
CA TYR A 43 -8.53 3.90 9.56
C TYR A 43 -9.25 5.25 9.63
N PRO A 44 -8.58 6.34 10.05
CA PRO A 44 -9.25 7.57 10.43
C PRO A 44 -9.42 8.58 9.28
N PHE A 45 -8.80 8.33 8.12
CA PHE A 45 -8.72 9.27 7.00
C PHE A 45 -9.57 8.82 5.79
N GLY A 46 -9.59 9.61 4.72
CA GLY A 46 -10.33 9.35 3.48
C GLY A 46 -9.60 8.45 2.47
N LEU A 47 -10.17 8.32 1.28
CA LEU A 47 -9.70 7.46 0.19
C LEU A 47 -8.37 7.94 -0.40
N ASP A 48 -8.20 9.25 -0.60
CA ASP A 48 -6.94 9.81 -1.10
C ASP A 48 -5.77 9.50 -0.15
N ASP A 49 -6.01 9.61 1.17
CA ASP A 49 -5.02 9.25 2.19
C ASP A 49 -4.72 7.75 2.17
N LEU A 50 -5.76 6.91 2.01
CA LEU A 50 -5.59 5.46 1.87
C LEU A 50 -4.75 5.10 0.64
N LEU A 51 -4.99 5.75 -0.50
CA LEU A 51 -4.23 5.55 -1.73
C LEU A 51 -2.76 5.95 -1.55
N ASN A 52 -2.51 7.11 -0.94
CA ASN A 52 -1.15 7.55 -0.60
C ASN A 52 -0.43 6.56 0.33
N ASP A 53 -1.16 5.96 1.27
CA ASP A 53 -0.62 4.94 2.16
C ASP A 53 -0.32 3.62 1.41
N MET A 54 -1.15 3.22 0.46
CA MET A 54 -0.91 2.05 -0.39
C MET A 54 0.28 2.26 -1.34
N ASP A 55 0.52 3.49 -1.81
CA ASP A 55 1.71 3.85 -2.60
C ASP A 55 3.02 3.62 -1.84
N ILE A 56 3.01 3.67 -0.50
CA ILE A 56 4.17 3.28 0.30
C ILE A 56 4.52 1.81 0.06
N ARG A 57 3.52 0.93 -0.05
CA ARG A 57 3.76 -0.49 -0.31
C ARG A 57 4.24 -0.76 -1.73
N ASP A 58 3.76 0.02 -2.70
CA ASP A 58 4.26 -0.01 -4.08
C ASP A 58 5.71 0.51 -4.17
N ALA A 59 6.03 1.61 -3.48
CA ALA A 59 7.38 2.14 -3.40
C ALA A 59 8.36 1.13 -2.79
N ILE A 60 7.93 0.37 -1.77
CA ILE A 60 8.71 -0.73 -1.20
C ILE A 60 8.95 -1.82 -2.25
N ALA A 61 7.92 -2.22 -3.01
CA ALA A 61 8.05 -3.26 -4.03
C ALA A 61 9.07 -2.86 -5.11
N ALA A 62 8.97 -1.63 -5.61
CA ALA A 62 9.90 -1.09 -6.61
C ALA A 62 11.33 -0.96 -6.09
N ALA A 63 11.52 -0.43 -4.88
CA ALA A 63 12.83 -0.30 -4.27
C ALA A 63 13.46 -1.68 -3.98
N ALA A 64 12.68 -2.65 -3.51
CA ALA A 64 13.18 -4.00 -3.23
C ALA A 64 13.58 -4.78 -4.50
N ALA A 65 13.04 -4.39 -5.68
CA ALA A 65 13.40 -5.00 -6.96
C ALA A 65 14.81 -4.60 -7.44
N VAL A 66 15.32 -3.44 -7.00
CA VAL A 66 16.65 -2.93 -7.37
C VAL A 66 17.68 -3.00 -6.23
N ALA A 67 17.24 -3.35 -5.03
CA ALA A 67 18.08 -3.47 -3.84
C ALA A 67 19.04 -4.69 -3.92
N PRO A 68 20.15 -4.69 -3.16
CA PRO A 68 20.97 -5.87 -2.99
C PRO A 68 20.14 -7.07 -2.55
N ALA A 69 20.43 -8.27 -3.07
CA ALA A 69 19.67 -9.47 -2.77
C ALA A 69 19.53 -9.74 -1.27
N ALA A 70 20.59 -9.51 -0.48
CA ALA A 70 20.56 -9.69 0.96
C ALA A 70 19.60 -8.70 1.67
N GLU A 71 19.58 -7.44 1.22
CA GLU A 71 18.65 -6.44 1.75
C GLU A 71 17.22 -6.74 1.33
N ALA A 72 16.98 -7.07 0.07
CA ALA A 72 15.66 -7.45 -0.43
C ALA A 72 15.10 -8.67 0.31
N THR A 73 15.93 -9.69 0.61
CA THR A 73 15.52 -10.83 1.42
C THR A 73 15.15 -10.42 2.85
N ARG A 74 15.96 -9.57 3.50
CA ARG A 74 15.65 -9.06 4.85
C ARG A 74 14.33 -8.30 4.86
N VAL A 75 14.15 -7.35 3.94
CA VAL A 75 12.95 -6.52 3.84
C VAL A 75 11.72 -7.39 3.59
N ARG A 76 11.79 -8.39 2.69
CA ARG A 76 10.67 -9.33 2.50
C ARG A 76 10.30 -10.10 3.77
N ALA A 77 11.29 -10.50 4.57
CA ALA A 77 11.04 -11.17 5.84
C ALA A 77 10.37 -10.25 6.87
N GLU A 78 10.71 -8.97 6.89
CA GLU A 78 10.10 -7.95 7.74
C GLU A 78 8.67 -7.58 7.27
N LEU A 79 8.44 -7.51 5.96
CA LEU A 79 7.14 -7.18 5.38
C LEU A 79 6.11 -8.30 5.54
N ALA A 80 6.51 -9.56 5.41
CA ALA A 80 5.59 -10.70 5.44
C ALA A 80 4.58 -10.66 6.62
N PRO A 81 4.99 -10.44 7.88
CA PRO A 81 4.04 -10.31 8.99
C PRO A 81 3.18 -9.04 8.92
N LEU A 82 3.69 -7.92 8.39
CA LEU A 82 2.93 -6.68 8.22
C LEU A 82 1.85 -6.83 7.13
N ASP A 83 2.22 -7.41 6.00
CA ASP A 83 1.32 -7.69 4.88
C ASP A 83 0.23 -8.70 5.28
N ALA A 84 0.54 -9.67 6.16
CA ALA A 84 -0.45 -10.60 6.71
C ALA A 84 -1.44 -9.90 7.66
N ARG A 85 -0.94 -8.99 8.50
CA ARG A 85 -1.77 -8.18 9.40
C ARG A 85 -2.71 -7.24 8.64
N LEU A 86 -2.20 -6.56 7.61
CA LEU A 86 -3.05 -5.72 6.76
C LEU A 86 -4.19 -6.53 6.14
N ARG A 87 -3.87 -7.67 5.51
CA ARG A 87 -4.89 -8.55 4.91
C ARG A 87 -5.93 -9.01 5.92
N HIS A 88 -5.54 -9.26 7.16
CA HIS A 88 -6.48 -9.65 8.22
C HIS A 88 -7.38 -8.49 8.66
N ALA A 89 -6.88 -7.26 8.62
CA ALA A 89 -7.60 -6.04 9.00
C ALA A 89 -8.38 -5.40 7.84
N SER A 90 -8.40 -6.03 6.66
CA SER A 90 -8.96 -5.49 5.43
C SER A 90 -9.99 -6.43 4.78
N VAL A 91 -10.78 -5.86 3.88
CA VAL A 91 -11.75 -6.56 3.02
C VAL A 91 -11.31 -6.38 1.57
N VAL A 92 -11.46 -7.42 0.75
CA VAL A 92 -11.21 -7.33 -0.70
C VAL A 92 -12.23 -6.39 -1.32
N THR A 93 -11.77 -5.57 -2.27
CA THR A 93 -12.62 -4.66 -3.05
C THR A 93 -12.11 -4.61 -4.50
N GLY A 94 -12.78 -3.83 -5.35
CA GLY A 94 -12.23 -3.42 -6.65
C GLY A 94 -10.95 -2.59 -6.49
N CYS A 95 -10.33 -2.21 -7.61
CA CYS A 95 -9.15 -1.36 -7.57
C CYS A 95 -9.48 0.01 -6.95
N LEU A 96 -8.75 0.39 -5.90
CA LEU A 96 -8.96 1.67 -5.21
C LEU A 96 -8.72 2.89 -6.10
N TRP A 97 -7.90 2.74 -7.16
CA TRP A 97 -7.70 3.79 -8.18
C TRP A 97 -8.84 3.88 -9.21
N GLY A 98 -9.76 2.92 -9.20
CA GLY A 98 -10.83 2.77 -10.20
C GLY A 98 -10.41 1.95 -11.43
N GLU A 99 -11.42 1.51 -12.18
CA GLU A 99 -11.24 0.63 -13.36
C GLU A 99 -10.40 1.29 -14.47
N ASP A 100 -10.60 2.59 -14.72
CA ASP A 100 -9.85 3.32 -15.77
C ASP A 100 -8.33 3.29 -15.52
N VAL A 101 -7.90 3.51 -14.28
CA VAL A 101 -6.48 3.48 -13.90
C VAL A 101 -5.95 2.05 -13.86
N GLU A 102 -6.76 1.10 -13.37
CA GLU A 102 -6.40 -0.32 -13.39
C GLU A 102 -6.05 -0.80 -14.80
N ASP A 103 -6.89 -0.44 -15.79
CA ASP A 103 -6.69 -0.79 -17.20
C ASP A 103 -5.51 -0.03 -17.84
N ASP A 104 -5.41 1.29 -17.63
CA ASP A 104 -4.37 2.13 -18.24
C ASP A 104 -2.96 1.79 -17.73
N ASP A 105 -2.82 1.55 -16.42
CA ASP A 105 -1.54 1.24 -15.78
C ASP A 105 -1.25 -0.27 -15.68
N GLY A 106 -2.22 -1.12 -16.04
CA GLY A 106 -2.09 -2.58 -16.00
C GLY A 106 -1.84 -3.11 -14.60
N LEU A 107 -2.57 -2.56 -13.62
CA LEU A 107 -2.56 -3.02 -12.24
C LEU A 107 -3.14 -4.44 -12.17
N ASP A 108 -2.53 -5.30 -11.37
CA ASP A 108 -2.93 -6.69 -11.22
C ASP A 108 -3.07 -7.06 -9.75
N PRO A 109 -4.21 -7.62 -9.31
CA PRO A 109 -4.41 -8.01 -7.91
C PRO A 109 -3.47 -9.13 -7.43
N GLY A 110 -2.77 -9.83 -8.34
CA GLY A 110 -1.72 -10.78 -7.99
C GLY A 110 -0.38 -10.11 -7.64
N ARG A 111 -0.10 -8.94 -8.22
CA ARG A 111 1.14 -8.17 -8.03
C ARG A 111 0.96 -7.00 -7.07
N GLU A 112 -0.03 -6.15 -7.34
CA GLU A 112 -0.35 -4.91 -6.61
C GLU A 112 -1.58 -5.08 -5.69
N TRP A 113 -1.72 -6.27 -5.09
CA TRP A 113 -2.84 -6.66 -4.21
C TRP A 113 -3.24 -5.63 -3.14
N TRP A 114 -2.35 -4.72 -2.75
CA TRP A 114 -2.63 -3.69 -1.76
C TRP A 114 -3.66 -2.66 -2.24
N TYR A 115 -3.75 -2.38 -3.55
CA TYR A 115 -4.80 -1.52 -4.12
C TYR A 115 -6.16 -2.20 -4.24
N TYR A 116 -6.28 -3.45 -3.82
CA TYR A 116 -7.52 -4.24 -3.87
C TYR A 116 -8.01 -4.61 -2.47
N LEU A 117 -7.54 -3.86 -1.47
CA LEU A 117 -7.90 -4.03 -0.08
C LEU A 117 -8.33 -2.69 0.51
N ARG A 118 -9.52 -2.65 1.07
CA ARG A 118 -9.97 -1.54 1.92
C ARG A 118 -9.94 -1.94 3.39
N PRO A 119 -9.73 -1.00 4.33
CA PRO A 119 -9.88 -1.28 5.75
C PRO A 119 -11.24 -1.92 6.07
N ALA A 120 -11.27 -2.89 7.00
CA ALA A 120 -12.52 -3.48 7.47
C ALA A 120 -13.31 -2.51 8.37
N ARG A 121 -12.59 -1.60 9.05
CA ARG A 121 -13.15 -0.55 9.89
C ARG A 121 -12.89 0.81 9.24
N LEU A 122 -13.95 1.45 8.79
CA LEU A 122 -13.93 2.69 8.02
C LEU A 122 -14.25 3.89 8.92
N SER A 123 -13.66 5.05 8.61
CA SER A 123 -14.20 6.34 9.01
C SER A 123 -15.51 6.64 8.26
N GLU A 124 -16.30 7.61 8.74
CA GLU A 124 -17.51 8.06 8.00
C GLU A 124 -17.14 8.60 6.62
N GLU A 125 -16.08 9.41 6.53
CA GLU A 125 -15.56 9.99 5.29
C GLU A 125 -15.16 8.91 4.28
N LEU A 126 -14.34 7.94 4.69
CA LEU A 126 -13.90 6.86 3.81
C LEU A 126 -15.08 5.98 3.37
N ALA A 127 -16.06 5.73 4.25
CA ALA A 127 -17.23 4.96 3.88
C ALA A 127 -18.05 5.68 2.79
N ASP A 128 -18.28 6.98 2.92
CA ASP A 128 -19.01 7.78 1.93
C ASP A 128 -18.29 7.83 0.58
N GLU A 129 -16.96 8.01 0.59
CA GLU A 129 -16.15 8.04 -0.64
C GLU A 129 -16.12 6.69 -1.35
N LEU A 130 -15.86 5.59 -0.62
CA LEU A 130 -15.89 4.25 -1.19
C LEU A 130 -17.28 3.90 -1.76
N ALA A 131 -18.37 4.32 -1.10
CA ALA A 131 -19.72 4.13 -1.61
C ALA A 131 -19.96 4.90 -2.92
N ALA A 132 -19.53 6.17 -2.97
CA ALA A 132 -19.65 7.00 -4.17
C ALA A 132 -18.88 6.42 -5.38
N TRP A 133 -17.83 5.66 -5.12
CA TRP A 133 -16.99 5.02 -6.12
C TRP A 133 -17.40 3.56 -6.41
N GLY A 134 -18.45 3.03 -5.76
CA GLY A 134 -18.89 1.65 -5.94
C GLY A 134 -17.92 0.59 -5.39
N LEU A 135 -17.05 0.98 -4.45
CA LEU A 135 -16.02 0.13 -3.83
C LEU A 135 -16.46 -0.48 -2.49
N LEU A 136 -17.68 -0.17 -2.05
CA LEU A 136 -18.36 -0.96 -1.03
C LEU A 136 -19.21 -2.00 -1.75
N ASP A 137 -18.98 -3.28 -1.46
CA ASP A 137 -19.98 -4.29 -1.80
C ASP A 137 -21.29 -3.88 -1.12
N ASP A 138 -22.34 -3.67 -1.92
CA ASP A 138 -23.72 -3.71 -1.44
C ASP A 138 -23.87 -5.07 -0.78
N GLY A 139 -23.78 -5.09 0.55
CA GLY A 139 -23.57 -6.32 1.30
C GLY A 139 -24.42 -7.45 0.76
N GLU A 140 -23.81 -8.62 0.56
CA GLU A 140 -24.58 -9.84 0.39
C GLU A 140 -25.66 -9.85 1.47
N ALA A 141 -26.90 -9.68 1.02
CA ALA A 141 -28.08 -10.02 1.77
C ALA A 141 -27.90 -11.49 2.17
N THR A 142 -27.46 -11.71 3.41
CA THR A 142 -27.48 -13.03 4.01
C THR A 142 -28.63 -13.03 5.00
N GLU A 143 -29.72 -13.64 4.51
CA GLU A 143 -30.89 -14.11 5.26
C GLU A 143 -30.51 -15.00 6.45
#